data_AF-A0A1B6HX38-F1
#
_entry.id   AF-A0A1B6HX38-F1
#
_cell.length_a   1.000
_cell.length_b   1.000
_cell.length_c   1.000
_cell.angle_alpha   90.00
_cell.angle_beta   90.00
_cell.angle_gamma   90.00
#
_symmetry.space_group_name_H-M   'P 1'
#
loop_
_entity.id
_entity.type
_entity.pdbx_description
1 polymer ?
#
loop_
_entity_poly.entity_id
_entity_poly.type
_entity_poly.pdbx_seq_one_letter_code
_entity_poly.pdbx_strand_id
1 'polypeptide(L)'
;TYLRTNKDSVSEVKYSVMGSPEAGWSITQNTALTSNTPVVTVNRAGLVMSHGALGSATVLVNSVEEFGLRQILPVNIEVKPVHYIMLNVKTKLHLGPSKVISALPRGMDLDLVVTYHDDTGDVFAATRTDINVQQNRIDNVKVVRGEVNGTLLVKLVNYGSTVLKVWDKITPKVSQDYVKFRVDHLITPTKTELTVGDVACFSMPLLDARGEPGQWTSASPDVLLMESPAGVARALRPGRALVKYALSDTITTSTLVQVFPVQAIVFLPLNGRNLTNWGSFSVPLLLMSEHDSIEKSTNLLAHDNHCPSSSFAPLPHQLPFDCEIRFNSPMTPVDIHHVFHVQPSFSIQTGLYSCHFEALNSLSPNTSVLTSNVTLRAISDNLVSEPLVIPFLPSVFLPSKELLLSDKQSWIMLPVIGIPQVLSHIQVFSSNELIMSVAEAKRPDATTVMFQVTILSLAPTTQGERQLYVYVYSPLTGQNITVPVLLNVRGGTISAPCIVQPAAIWYTYLESLWGTATSLISIFVIIVVLWYSNIFNWTRLMYPPPSVYATSTPNTTPIYRNGSPQLSEHRSFLYRQPFSDTEPVYGDPNLSHSPEVTRRTRR
;
A
#
# COMPACT_ATOMS: atom_id res chain seq x y z
N THR A 1 39.14 39.10 1.57
CA THR A 1 37.82 39.11 0.88
C THR A 1 37.65 40.41 0.11
N TYR A 2 36.65 40.55 -0.76
CA TYR A 2 36.29 41.85 -1.34
C TYR A 2 35.05 42.40 -0.64
N LEU A 3 35.14 43.62 -0.10
CA LEU A 3 33.94 44.43 0.14
C LEU A 3 33.41 44.93 -1.21
N ARG A 4 32.08 45.02 -1.32
CA ARG A 4 31.38 45.62 -2.46
C ARG A 4 30.12 46.33 -1.98
N THR A 5 29.67 47.34 -2.72
CA THR A 5 28.40 48.04 -2.50
C THR A 5 27.58 48.10 -3.78
N ASN A 6 26.30 48.46 -3.64
CA ASN A 6 25.43 48.84 -4.76
C ASN A 6 25.79 50.20 -5.41
N LYS A 7 26.86 50.87 -4.94
CA LYS A 7 27.35 52.15 -5.44
C LYS A 7 28.66 52.04 -6.24
N ASP A 8 29.37 50.92 -6.15
CA ASP A 8 30.71 50.71 -6.79
C ASP A 8 30.69 50.89 -8.32
N SER A 9 29.53 50.75 -8.96
CA SER A 9 29.31 50.92 -10.41
C SER A 9 28.55 52.20 -10.78
N VAL A 10 28.35 53.12 -9.84
CA VAL A 10 27.46 54.30 -9.98
C VAL A 10 28.12 55.59 -9.47
N SER A 11 28.99 55.52 -8.47
CA SER A 11 29.65 56.68 -7.85
C SER A 11 31.09 56.37 -7.45
N GLU A 12 31.89 57.40 -7.13
CA GLU A 12 33.27 57.19 -6.68
C GLU A 12 33.26 56.65 -5.24
N VAL A 13 33.41 55.34 -5.09
CA VAL A 13 33.50 54.65 -3.79
C VAL A 13 34.96 54.51 -3.36
N LYS A 14 35.26 54.91 -2.12
CA LYS A 14 36.57 54.81 -1.48
C LYS A 14 36.48 54.01 -0.18
N TYR A 15 37.39 53.06 -0.03
CA TYR A 15 37.51 52.20 1.15
C TYR A 15 38.73 52.64 1.98
N SER A 16 38.54 52.89 3.28
CA SER A 16 39.63 53.20 4.21
C SER A 16 39.44 52.52 5.57
N VAL A 17 40.53 52.25 6.29
CA VAL A 17 40.48 51.66 7.64
C VAL A 17 40.43 52.79 8.66
N MET A 18 39.47 52.75 9.57
CA MET A 18 39.30 53.76 10.62
C MET A 18 40.54 53.78 11.53
N GLY A 19 41.15 54.95 11.69
CA GLY A 19 42.41 55.13 12.44
C GLY A 19 43.69 54.92 11.64
N SER A 20 43.63 54.50 10.37
CA SER A 20 44.77 54.64 9.45
C SER A 20 44.98 56.12 9.11
N PRO A 21 46.22 56.64 9.10
CA PRO A 21 46.47 57.97 8.55
C PRO A 21 46.08 57.98 7.06
N GLU A 22 45.41 59.05 6.62
CA GLU A 22 45.15 59.26 5.21
C GLU A 22 46.47 59.49 4.46
N ALA A 23 46.60 58.91 3.27
CA ALA A 23 47.79 59.00 2.43
C ALA A 23 47.92 60.41 1.81
N GLY A 24 48.33 61.39 2.64
CA GLY A 24 48.48 62.80 2.26
C GLY A 24 49.22 63.68 3.28
N TRP A 25 49.38 63.26 4.54
CA TRP A 25 49.99 64.10 5.59
C TRP A 25 51.20 63.44 6.26
N SER A 26 52.37 64.07 6.13
CA SER A 26 53.63 63.62 6.73
C SER A 26 53.72 64.04 8.20
N ILE A 27 53.32 63.15 9.12
CA ILE A 27 53.47 63.37 10.56
C ILE A 27 54.89 62.98 11.00
N THR A 28 55.77 63.99 11.15
CA THR A 28 57.08 63.81 11.77
C THR A 28 56.96 63.81 13.30
N GLN A 29 56.80 62.62 13.91
CA GLN A 29 56.94 62.46 15.37
C GLN A 29 57.81 61.26 15.74
N ASN A 30 58.85 61.53 16.52
CA ASN A 30 59.72 60.52 17.12
C ASN A 30 59.09 60.01 18.43
N THR A 31 58.34 58.91 18.37
CA THR A 31 57.91 58.15 19.56
C THR A 31 57.96 56.65 19.25
N ALA A 32 59.11 56.04 19.51
CA ALA A 32 59.24 54.58 19.47
C ALA A 32 58.56 53.97 20.70
N LEU A 33 57.27 53.56 20.57
CA LEU A 33 56.58 52.58 21.44
C LEU A 33 55.12 52.29 20.97
N THR A 34 54.93 51.81 19.74
CA THR A 34 53.78 50.94 19.33
C THR A 34 53.89 50.59 17.84
N SER A 35 54.43 49.41 17.52
CA SER A 35 54.34 48.85 16.16
C SER A 35 52.98 48.20 15.95
N ASN A 36 51.91 49.02 15.93
CA ASN A 36 50.55 48.55 15.67
C ASN A 36 50.42 48.12 14.20
N THR A 37 50.78 46.87 13.91
CA THR A 37 50.49 46.24 12.63
C THR A 37 48.97 46.25 12.42
N PRO A 38 48.46 46.83 11.31
CA PRO A 38 47.03 47.00 11.14
C PRO A 38 46.34 45.64 11.02
N VAL A 39 45.38 45.38 11.92
CA VAL A 39 44.57 44.14 11.99
C VAL A 39 43.94 43.80 10.65
N VAL A 40 43.58 44.84 9.89
CA VAL A 40 43.05 44.74 8.53
C VAL A 40 43.68 45.84 7.67
N THR A 41 44.00 45.50 6.43
CA THR A 41 44.32 46.44 5.35
C THR A 41 43.28 46.32 4.24
N VAL A 42 42.95 47.44 3.58
CA VAL A 42 42.00 47.47 2.46
C VAL A 42 42.58 48.28 1.30
N ASN A 43 42.46 47.79 0.07
CA ASN A 43 42.89 48.54 -1.12
C ASN A 43 41.75 49.38 -1.73
N ARG A 44 42.08 50.24 -2.71
CA ARG A 44 41.12 51.12 -3.39
C ARG A 44 39.96 50.39 -4.10
N ALA A 45 40.10 49.09 -4.37
CA ALA A 45 39.10 48.24 -5.01
C ALA A 45 38.38 47.30 -4.01
N GLY A 46 38.39 47.63 -2.72
CA GLY A 46 37.67 46.88 -1.68
C GLY A 46 38.31 45.56 -1.24
N LEU A 47 39.51 45.19 -1.71
CA LEU A 47 40.21 43.97 -1.27
C LEU A 47 40.71 44.14 0.18
N VAL A 48 40.12 43.36 1.08
CA VAL A 48 40.42 43.24 2.51
C VAL A 48 41.41 42.10 2.77
N MET A 49 42.50 42.38 3.50
CA MET A 49 43.50 41.41 3.95
C MET A 49 43.89 41.66 5.41
N SER A 50 43.86 40.63 6.26
CA SER A 50 44.15 40.71 7.70
C SER A 50 45.58 40.37 8.13
N HIS A 51 46.40 39.84 7.21
CA HIS A 51 47.83 39.47 7.44
C HIS A 51 48.11 38.53 8.63
N GLY A 52 47.09 37.95 9.27
CA GLY A 52 47.22 37.06 10.43
C GLY A 52 47.15 37.76 11.79
N ALA A 53 46.92 39.07 11.85
CA ALA A 53 46.70 39.78 13.10
C ALA A 53 45.24 39.60 13.57
N LEU A 54 45.04 39.18 14.82
CA LEU A 54 43.72 38.98 15.42
C LEU A 54 43.15 40.28 16.01
N GLY A 55 41.82 40.37 16.10
CA GLY A 55 41.09 41.51 16.65
C GLY A 55 40.08 42.11 15.67
N SER A 56 39.57 43.31 15.97
CA SER A 56 38.50 43.95 15.19
C SER A 56 38.91 45.30 14.62
N ALA A 57 38.44 45.61 13.41
CA ALA A 57 38.70 46.87 12.71
C ALA A 57 37.46 47.34 11.96
N THR A 58 37.17 48.64 11.99
CA THR A 58 36.09 49.25 11.20
C THR A 58 36.65 49.79 9.89
N VAL A 59 36.07 49.36 8.77
CA VAL A 59 36.33 49.91 7.43
C VAL A 59 35.25 50.93 7.11
N LEU A 60 35.66 52.15 6.77
CA LEU A 60 34.76 53.19 6.30
C LEU A 60 34.66 53.10 4.78
N VAL A 61 33.43 52.93 4.29
CA VAL A 61 33.11 52.96 2.86
C VAL A 61 32.47 54.29 2.54
N ASN A 62 33.18 55.16 1.82
CA ASN A 62 32.77 56.52 1.50
C ASN A 62 32.41 56.62 0.02
N SER A 63 31.14 56.85 -0.30
CA SER A 63 30.64 57.08 -1.66
C SER A 63 30.42 58.57 -1.90
N VAL A 64 31.02 59.12 -2.96
CA VAL A 64 30.78 60.49 -3.42
C VAL A 64 29.86 60.48 -4.65
N GLU A 65 28.64 60.98 -4.48
CA GLU A 65 27.63 61.09 -5.55
C GLU A 65 27.83 62.37 -6.39
N GLU A 66 27.23 62.43 -7.58
CA GLU A 66 27.45 63.50 -8.58
C GLU A 66 27.21 64.93 -8.04
N PHE A 67 26.30 65.09 -7.08
CA PHE A 67 26.00 66.38 -6.42
C PHE A 67 26.93 66.69 -5.23
N GLY A 68 28.04 65.95 -5.06
CA GLY A 68 29.01 66.12 -3.98
C GLY A 68 28.56 65.55 -2.62
N LEU A 69 27.38 64.90 -2.56
CA LEU A 69 26.91 64.21 -1.37
C LEU A 69 27.86 63.06 -1.01
N ARG A 70 28.32 63.05 0.25
CA ARG A 70 29.22 62.03 0.79
C ARG A 70 28.45 61.11 1.75
N GLN A 71 28.30 59.85 1.38
CA GLN A 71 27.66 58.82 2.21
C GLN A 71 28.75 57.92 2.78
N ILE A 72 28.82 57.79 4.11
CA ILE A 72 29.82 56.96 4.79
C ILE A 72 29.13 55.82 5.52
N LEU A 73 29.47 54.58 5.14
CA LEU A 73 29.02 53.36 5.79
C LEU A 73 30.18 52.73 6.60
N PRO A 74 30.09 52.65 7.93
CA PRO A 74 31.04 51.88 8.73
C PRO A 74 30.71 50.38 8.65
N VAL A 75 31.68 49.58 8.22
CA VAL A 75 31.61 48.11 8.17
C VAL A 75 32.60 47.55 9.20
N ASN A 76 32.09 46.88 10.22
CA ASN A 76 32.94 46.21 11.20
C ASN A 76 33.44 44.87 10.65
N ILE A 77 34.75 44.61 10.79
CA ILE A 77 35.41 43.38 10.39
C ILE A 77 36.13 42.81 11.61
N GLU A 78 35.82 41.56 11.94
CA GLU A 78 36.47 40.81 13.00
C GLU A 78 37.43 39.76 12.40
N VAL A 79 38.61 39.61 13.00
CA VAL A 79 39.62 38.63 12.62
C VAL A 79 39.84 37.69 13.81
N LYS A 80 39.09 36.58 13.79
CA LYS A 80 39.18 35.46 14.74
C LYS A 80 40.11 34.35 14.22
N PRO A 81 40.63 33.49 15.11
CA PRO A 81 41.25 32.23 14.71
C PRO A 81 40.20 31.21 14.28
N VAL A 82 40.53 30.35 13.32
CA VAL A 82 39.68 29.19 12.95
C VAL A 82 39.71 28.18 14.10
N HIS A 83 38.55 27.80 14.61
CA HIS A 83 38.41 26.80 15.68
C HIS A 83 38.16 25.39 15.12
N TYR A 84 37.36 25.27 14.05
CA TYR A 84 37.14 24.00 13.35
C TYR A 84 36.76 24.20 11.88
N ILE A 85 36.67 23.10 11.14
CA ILE A 85 36.06 23.03 9.81
C ILE A 85 34.93 22.00 9.81
N MET A 86 33.96 22.13 8.91
CA MET A 86 32.81 21.22 8.82
C MET A 86 32.53 20.82 7.37
N LEU A 87 32.35 19.52 7.13
CA LEU A 87 31.96 18.93 5.86
C LEU A 87 30.44 18.93 5.70
N ASN A 88 29.93 19.87 4.90
CA ASN A 88 28.52 20.01 4.62
C ASN A 88 28.15 19.38 3.27
N VAL A 89 27.27 18.38 3.28
CA VAL A 89 26.68 17.81 2.04
C VAL A 89 25.71 18.81 1.43
N LYS A 90 25.86 19.12 0.14
CA LYS A 90 24.95 20.01 -0.61
C LYS A 90 23.99 19.27 -1.55
N THR A 91 24.34 18.08 -2.01
CA THR A 91 23.43 17.23 -2.79
C THR A 91 22.22 16.85 -1.94
N LYS A 92 21.03 17.26 -2.38
CA LYS A 92 19.76 16.91 -1.73
C LYS A 92 19.31 15.53 -2.20
N LEU A 93 18.81 14.73 -1.27
CA LEU A 93 18.15 13.45 -1.55
C LEU A 93 16.69 13.55 -1.16
N HIS A 94 15.81 13.19 -2.09
CA HIS A 94 14.38 13.09 -1.85
C HIS A 94 14.01 11.61 -1.70
N LEU A 95 13.16 11.33 -0.72
CA LEU A 95 12.71 9.99 -0.34
C LEU A 95 11.20 9.92 -0.42
N GLY A 96 10.67 8.75 -0.78
CA GLY A 96 9.23 8.50 -0.68
C GLY A 96 8.74 8.60 0.78
N PRO A 97 7.47 8.98 1.02
CA PRO A 97 6.91 9.01 2.36
C PRO A 97 7.07 7.66 3.06
N SER A 98 7.35 7.71 4.37
CA SER A 98 7.69 6.57 5.25
C SER A 98 8.90 5.69 4.85
N LYS A 99 9.65 6.00 3.80
CA LYS A 99 10.89 5.29 3.44
C LYS A 99 12.12 5.96 4.06
N VAL A 100 12.97 5.17 4.71
CA VAL A 100 14.25 5.59 5.31
C VAL A 100 15.37 4.73 4.72
N ILE A 101 16.50 5.35 4.36
CA ILE A 101 17.70 4.65 3.88
C ILE A 101 18.81 4.68 4.93
N SER A 102 19.53 3.57 5.08
CA SER A 102 20.69 3.44 5.99
C SER A 102 22.04 3.42 5.26
N ALA A 103 22.01 3.63 3.94
CA ALA A 103 23.14 3.64 3.03
C ALA A 103 22.81 4.44 1.76
N LEU A 104 23.85 4.82 1.00
CA LEU A 104 23.75 5.50 -0.28
C LEU A 104 23.95 4.51 -1.44
N PRO A 105 23.41 4.77 -2.64
CA PRO A 105 23.57 3.86 -3.77
C PRO A 105 24.95 4.00 -4.42
N ARG A 106 25.49 2.87 -4.92
CA ARG A 106 26.64 2.88 -5.83
C ARG A 106 26.31 3.67 -7.10
N GLY A 107 27.27 4.47 -7.57
CA GLY A 107 27.20 5.25 -8.82
C GLY A 107 26.79 6.71 -8.62
N MET A 108 26.22 7.06 -7.46
CA MET A 108 25.88 8.42 -7.08
C MET A 108 27.12 9.33 -6.94
N ASP A 109 26.98 10.57 -7.38
CA ASP A 109 27.88 11.68 -7.08
C ASP A 109 27.33 12.56 -5.94
N LEU A 110 28.24 13.06 -5.10
CA LEU A 110 27.97 13.91 -3.95
C LEU A 110 28.81 15.19 -3.99
N ASP A 111 28.17 16.31 -3.71
CA ASP A 111 28.77 17.64 -3.56
C ASP A 111 28.98 17.90 -2.07
N LEU A 112 30.24 18.08 -1.65
CA LEU A 112 30.59 18.52 -0.30
C LEU A 112 31.16 19.95 -0.34
N VAL A 113 30.88 20.71 0.70
CA VAL A 113 31.46 22.04 0.94
C VAL A 113 32.11 22.05 2.32
N VAL A 114 33.38 22.43 2.38
CA VAL A 114 34.11 22.67 3.62
C VAL A 114 33.86 24.11 4.07
N THR A 115 33.16 24.27 5.20
CA THR A 115 33.02 25.56 5.88
C THR A 115 34.03 25.68 7.02
N TYR A 116 34.45 26.90 7.32
CA TYR A 116 35.38 27.22 8.40
C TYR A 116 34.62 27.97 9.47
N HIS A 117 34.81 27.59 10.74
CA HIS A 117 34.04 28.10 11.87
C HIS A 117 34.94 28.61 13.00
N ASP A 118 34.46 29.60 13.73
CA ASP A 118 35.08 30.11 14.96
C ASP A 118 34.60 29.34 16.20
N ASP A 119 34.88 29.88 17.39
CA ASP A 119 34.51 29.31 18.69
C ASP A 119 33.03 29.53 19.08
N THR A 120 32.31 30.44 18.42
CA THR A 120 30.84 30.56 18.53
C THR A 120 30.10 29.71 17.47
N GLY A 121 30.83 29.18 16.48
CA GLY A 121 30.30 28.35 15.39
C GLY A 121 29.92 29.15 14.13
N ASP A 122 30.24 30.44 14.09
CA ASP A 122 29.92 31.33 12.98
C ASP A 122 30.82 31.04 11.77
N VAL A 123 30.24 31.08 10.57
CA VAL A 123 30.96 30.77 9.32
C VAL A 123 31.83 31.96 8.90
N PHE A 124 33.15 31.74 8.77
CA PHE A 124 34.08 32.75 8.28
C PHE A 124 33.74 33.22 6.86
N ALA A 125 33.49 34.52 6.70
CA ALA A 125 33.23 35.14 5.40
C ALA A 125 34.41 35.08 4.41
N ALA A 126 35.64 34.84 4.89
CA ALA A 126 36.77 34.37 4.09
C ALA A 126 37.90 33.83 4.99
N THR A 127 38.53 32.74 4.53
CA THR A 127 39.77 32.20 5.10
C THR A 127 40.83 32.02 4.01
N ARG A 128 42.08 31.75 4.41
CA ARG A 128 43.10 31.20 3.52
C ARG A 128 43.04 29.67 3.66
N THR A 129 42.88 28.96 2.55
CA THR A 129 42.59 27.51 2.55
C THR A 129 43.63 26.70 1.78
N ASP A 130 44.14 25.60 2.33
CA ASP A 130 44.79 24.54 1.56
C ASP A 130 44.27 23.15 1.97
N ILE A 131 43.07 22.86 1.50
CA ILE A 131 42.29 21.67 1.88
C ILE A 131 42.86 20.41 1.23
N ASN A 132 43.35 19.49 2.06
CA ASN A 132 43.74 18.14 1.69
C ASN A 132 42.64 17.13 2.07
N VAL A 133 42.65 15.99 1.36
CA VAL A 133 41.68 14.90 1.51
C VAL A 133 42.39 13.56 1.61
N GLN A 134 41.82 12.60 2.33
CA GLN A 134 42.31 11.23 2.42
C GLN A 134 41.15 10.26 2.65
N GLN A 135 40.95 9.31 1.74
CA GLN A 135 40.06 8.17 1.94
C GLN A 135 40.79 7.02 2.67
N ASN A 136 40.12 6.35 3.59
CA ASN A 136 40.61 5.07 4.13
C ASN A 136 40.50 3.93 3.10
N ARG A 137 39.55 4.03 2.17
CA ARG A 137 39.29 3.09 1.06
C ARG A 137 39.11 3.87 -0.24
N ILE A 138 40.19 3.99 -1.02
CA ILE A 138 40.25 4.74 -2.30
C ILE A 138 39.50 3.99 -3.42
N ASP A 139 39.43 2.66 -3.30
CA ASP A 139 38.64 1.75 -4.13
C ASP A 139 37.13 2.01 -4.02
N ASN A 140 36.64 2.44 -2.84
CA ASN A 140 35.22 2.69 -2.62
C ASN A 140 34.75 4.05 -3.10
N VAL A 141 35.58 5.09 -2.95
CA VAL A 141 35.17 6.49 -3.21
C VAL A 141 36.28 7.28 -3.88
N LYS A 142 35.97 7.89 -5.02
CA LYS A 142 36.83 8.87 -5.71
C LYS A 142 36.45 10.27 -5.24
N VAL A 143 37.45 11.09 -4.94
CA VAL A 143 37.29 12.48 -4.52
C VAL A 143 38.07 13.37 -5.46
N VAL A 144 37.44 14.44 -5.93
CA VAL A 144 38.01 15.47 -6.81
C VAL A 144 37.73 16.84 -6.19
N ARG A 145 38.64 17.81 -6.32
CA ARG A 145 38.35 19.20 -5.93
C ARG A 145 37.40 19.81 -6.96
N GLY A 146 36.31 20.45 -6.51
CA GLY A 146 35.39 21.14 -7.42
C GLY A 146 35.94 22.48 -7.90
N GLU A 147 35.19 23.16 -8.78
CA GLU A 147 35.62 24.42 -9.43
C GLU A 147 35.77 25.59 -8.44
N VAL A 148 35.04 25.56 -7.33
CA VAL A 148 35.05 26.61 -6.30
C VAL A 148 35.90 26.13 -5.10
N ASN A 149 36.77 27.01 -4.60
CA ASN A 149 37.56 26.75 -3.39
C ASN A 149 36.67 26.31 -2.23
N GLY A 150 37.04 25.23 -1.55
CA GLY A 150 36.22 24.62 -0.49
C GLY A 150 35.25 23.53 -0.96
N THR A 151 35.06 23.34 -2.26
CA THR A 151 34.15 22.30 -2.79
C THR A 151 34.88 20.99 -3.13
N LEU A 152 34.24 19.86 -2.89
CA LEU A 152 34.73 18.52 -3.23
C LEU A 152 33.60 17.72 -3.91
N LEU A 153 33.91 17.12 -5.06
CA LEU A 153 33.05 16.20 -5.79
C LEU A 153 33.43 14.76 -5.42
N VAL A 154 32.46 13.97 -4.98
CA VAL A 154 32.68 12.67 -4.33
C VAL A 154 31.83 11.58 -4.99
N LYS A 155 32.47 10.70 -5.77
CA LYS A 155 31.81 9.62 -6.52
C LYS A 155 31.84 8.30 -5.74
N LEU A 156 30.68 7.71 -5.51
CA LEU A 156 30.52 6.43 -4.81
C LEU A 156 30.73 5.26 -5.78
N VAL A 157 31.91 4.62 -5.75
CA VAL A 157 32.34 3.65 -6.77
C VAL A 157 32.03 2.20 -6.41
N ASN A 158 32.27 1.78 -5.16
CA ASN A 158 32.07 0.39 -4.71
C ASN A 158 31.34 0.31 -3.36
N TYR A 159 30.69 -0.84 -3.14
CA TYR A 159 29.92 -1.14 -1.93
C TYR A 159 30.78 -1.28 -0.67
N GLY A 160 30.17 -1.06 0.50
CA GLY A 160 30.81 -1.10 1.81
C GLY A 160 30.94 0.28 2.46
N SER A 161 31.59 0.33 3.63
CA SER A 161 31.86 1.58 4.36
C SER A 161 33.25 2.12 4.07
N THR A 162 33.35 3.44 3.89
CA THR A 162 34.61 4.20 3.88
C THR A 162 34.50 5.45 4.75
N VAL A 163 35.63 6.00 5.15
CA VAL A 163 35.72 7.29 5.83
C VAL A 163 36.62 8.19 4.98
N LEU A 164 36.14 9.41 4.73
CA LEU A 164 36.87 10.50 4.12
C LEU A 164 37.28 11.47 5.22
N LYS A 165 38.59 11.61 5.43
CA LYS A 165 39.17 12.71 6.21
C LYS A 165 39.39 13.91 5.30
N VAL A 166 39.07 15.10 5.79
CA VAL A 166 39.43 16.38 5.15
C VAL A 166 40.11 17.28 6.18
N TRP A 167 41.14 18.01 5.79
CA TRP A 167 41.87 18.92 6.69
C TRP A 167 42.57 20.05 5.94
N ASP A 168 42.84 21.16 6.62
CA ASP A 168 43.68 22.23 6.07
C ASP A 168 45.17 21.98 6.37
N LYS A 169 46.05 22.08 5.37
CA LYS A 169 47.52 21.98 5.59
C LYS A 169 48.08 23.12 6.46
N ILE A 170 47.41 24.27 6.53
CA ILE A 170 47.84 25.45 7.29
C ILE A 170 47.63 25.22 8.79
N THR A 171 46.55 24.54 9.18
CA THR A 171 46.15 24.32 10.59
C THR A 171 45.74 22.85 10.86
N PRO A 172 46.57 21.85 10.52
CA PRO A 172 46.16 20.44 10.36
C PRO A 172 45.77 19.70 11.66
N LYS A 173 45.99 20.32 12.83
CA LYS A 173 45.57 19.80 14.15
C LYS A 173 44.18 20.30 14.58
N VAL A 174 43.73 21.42 14.02
CA VAL A 174 42.54 22.17 14.43
C VAL A 174 41.48 22.09 13.33
N SER A 175 41.88 22.39 12.10
CA SER A 175 41.04 22.30 10.90
C SER A 175 41.09 20.88 10.31
N GLN A 176 40.41 19.93 10.95
CA GLN A 176 40.18 18.58 10.41
C GLN A 176 38.77 18.08 10.71
N ASP A 177 38.16 17.35 9.76
CA ASP A 177 36.84 16.73 9.88
C ASP A 177 36.77 15.38 9.13
N TYR A 178 35.78 14.56 9.45
CA TYR A 178 35.63 13.18 9.00
C TYR A 178 34.17 12.85 8.66
N VAL A 179 33.91 12.45 7.41
CA VAL A 179 32.60 11.96 6.97
C VAL A 179 32.66 10.46 6.63
N LYS A 180 31.67 9.69 7.10
CA LYS A 180 31.54 8.25 6.84
C LYS A 180 30.50 8.01 5.75
N PHE A 181 30.93 7.40 4.64
CA PHE A 181 30.02 6.94 3.59
C PHE A 181 29.78 5.43 3.76
N ARG A 182 28.51 5.02 3.78
CA ARG A 182 28.10 3.62 3.62
C ARG A 182 27.42 3.49 2.27
N VAL A 183 28.00 2.69 1.38
CA VAL A 183 27.50 2.43 0.03
C VAL A 183 26.92 1.01 -0.02
N ASP A 184 25.67 0.85 -0.45
CA ASP A 184 24.97 -0.43 -0.42
C ASP A 184 23.96 -0.55 -1.58
N HIS A 185 23.23 -1.67 -1.63
CA HIS A 185 22.19 -1.94 -2.63
C HIS A 185 20.87 -1.29 -2.21
N LEU A 186 20.45 -0.23 -2.92
CA LEU A 186 19.13 0.41 -2.71
C LEU A 186 18.07 -0.04 -3.71
N ILE A 187 18.46 -0.71 -4.82
CA ILE A 187 17.49 -1.45 -5.64
C ILE A 187 17.06 -2.68 -4.83
N THR A 188 15.76 -2.83 -4.64
CA THR A 188 15.14 -4.05 -4.12
C THR A 188 14.35 -4.74 -5.24
N PRO A 189 14.26 -6.08 -5.28
CA PRO A 189 14.99 -7.05 -4.45
C PRO A 189 16.51 -7.05 -4.74
N THR A 190 17.33 -7.42 -3.75
CA THR A 190 18.80 -7.33 -3.83
C THR A 190 19.45 -8.56 -4.45
N LYS A 191 18.95 -9.76 -4.13
CA LYS A 191 19.20 -10.99 -4.91
C LYS A 191 18.14 -11.09 -6.01
N THR A 192 18.58 -11.33 -7.24
CA THR A 192 17.71 -11.34 -8.43
C THR A 192 18.01 -12.54 -9.32
N GLU A 193 17.80 -13.71 -8.74
CA GLU A 193 17.70 -14.98 -9.44
C GLU A 193 16.22 -15.18 -9.80
N LEU A 194 15.94 -15.48 -11.07
CA LEU A 194 14.59 -15.61 -11.64
C LEU A 194 14.52 -16.85 -12.54
N THR A 195 13.34 -17.43 -12.66
CA THR A 195 13.01 -18.48 -13.65
C THR A 195 12.29 -17.85 -14.85
N VAL A 196 12.45 -18.39 -16.06
CA VAL A 196 11.71 -17.91 -17.25
C VAL A 196 10.20 -17.88 -16.97
N GLY A 197 9.56 -16.77 -17.33
CA GLY A 197 8.22 -16.39 -16.89
C GLY A 197 8.24 -15.33 -15.79
N ASP A 198 9.01 -15.56 -14.71
CA ASP A 198 8.93 -14.81 -13.44
C ASP A 198 8.87 -13.29 -13.64
N VAL A 199 7.95 -12.67 -12.91
CA VAL A 199 7.76 -11.22 -12.89
C VAL A 199 8.47 -10.65 -11.67
N ALA A 200 9.35 -9.67 -11.88
CA ALA A 200 10.10 -9.01 -10.82
C ALA A 200 9.69 -7.55 -10.72
N CYS A 201 9.29 -7.10 -9.52
CA CYS A 201 8.88 -5.72 -9.27
C CYS A 201 10.03 -4.99 -8.55
N PHE A 202 10.88 -4.34 -9.34
CA PHE A 202 12.00 -3.58 -8.82
C PHE A 202 11.53 -2.25 -8.22
N SER A 203 12.04 -1.91 -7.04
CA SER A 203 11.80 -0.60 -6.42
C SER A 203 13.10 0.05 -5.96
N MET A 204 13.07 1.39 -5.94
CA MET A 204 14.15 2.26 -5.48
C MET A 204 13.52 3.36 -4.61
N PRO A 205 14.04 3.66 -3.41
CA PRO A 205 13.41 4.60 -2.48
C PRO A 205 13.71 6.08 -2.77
N LEU A 206 14.65 6.37 -3.69
CA LEU A 206 15.05 7.73 -4.05
C LEU A 206 14.15 8.32 -5.13
N LEU A 207 13.79 9.59 -4.97
CA LEU A 207 12.98 10.39 -5.88
C LEU A 207 13.78 11.62 -6.34
N ASP A 208 13.35 12.24 -7.45
CA ASP A 208 13.98 13.45 -7.97
C ASP A 208 13.56 14.71 -7.15
N ALA A 209 14.06 15.89 -7.57
CA ALA A 209 13.76 17.15 -6.89
C ALA A 209 12.28 17.61 -6.99
N ARG A 210 11.45 16.92 -7.78
CA ARG A 210 9.99 17.14 -7.91
C ARG A 210 9.18 16.06 -7.16
N GLY A 211 9.83 14.98 -6.71
CA GLY A 211 9.18 13.82 -6.10
C GLY A 211 8.89 12.68 -7.08
N GLU A 212 9.40 12.74 -8.31
CA GLU A 212 9.14 11.74 -9.35
C GLU A 212 10.15 10.56 -9.31
N PRO A 213 9.74 9.34 -9.70
CA PRO A 213 10.64 8.20 -9.83
C PRO A 213 11.52 8.29 -11.08
N GLY A 214 12.74 7.77 -10.96
CA GLY A 214 13.69 7.58 -12.06
C GLY A 214 13.26 6.52 -13.07
N GLN A 215 14.00 6.46 -14.18
CA GLN A 215 13.75 5.55 -15.30
C GLN A 215 14.48 4.21 -15.11
N TRP A 216 13.79 3.13 -15.48
CA TRP A 216 14.31 1.76 -15.46
C TRP A 216 14.67 1.30 -16.87
N THR A 217 15.79 0.60 -17.02
CA THR A 217 16.20 -0.01 -18.30
C THR A 217 16.88 -1.35 -18.10
N SER A 218 16.61 -2.31 -19.00
CA SER A 218 17.33 -3.58 -19.09
C SER A 218 18.38 -3.48 -20.20
N ALA A 219 19.62 -3.88 -19.91
CA ALA A 219 20.68 -4.00 -20.93
C ALA A 219 20.48 -5.21 -21.87
N SER A 220 19.48 -6.05 -21.63
CA SER A 220 19.21 -7.29 -22.39
C SER A 220 17.69 -7.53 -22.43
N PRO A 221 16.92 -6.73 -23.19
CA PRO A 221 15.45 -6.76 -23.17
C PRO A 221 14.88 -8.14 -23.56
N ASP A 222 15.55 -8.86 -24.48
CA ASP A 222 15.16 -10.21 -24.90
C ASP A 222 15.39 -11.32 -23.84
N VAL A 223 16.07 -11.00 -22.73
CA VAL A 223 16.33 -11.89 -21.59
C VAL A 223 15.41 -11.48 -20.43
N LEU A 224 15.39 -10.17 -20.16
CA LEU A 224 14.56 -9.54 -19.14
C LEU A 224 13.94 -8.27 -19.73
N LEU A 225 12.66 -8.34 -20.08
CA LEU A 225 11.87 -7.19 -20.53
C LEU A 225 11.54 -6.31 -19.32
N MET A 226 11.48 -4.98 -19.48
CA MET A 226 11.30 -4.05 -18.35
C MET A 226 10.41 -2.86 -18.69
N GLU A 227 9.48 -2.54 -17.80
CA GLU A 227 8.57 -1.39 -17.83
C GLU A 227 9.14 -0.22 -17.01
N SER A 228 9.07 1.00 -17.57
CA SER A 228 9.50 2.24 -16.92
C SER A 228 8.34 3.26 -16.95
N PRO A 229 8.09 4.02 -15.87
CA PRO A 229 8.85 4.12 -14.62
C PRO A 229 8.48 3.07 -13.56
N ALA A 230 7.53 2.16 -13.83
CA ALA A 230 6.96 1.26 -12.83
C ALA A 230 7.95 0.23 -12.23
N GLY A 231 9.06 -0.08 -12.91
CA GLY A 231 10.08 -1.02 -12.41
C GLY A 231 9.71 -2.49 -12.51
N VAL A 232 8.57 -2.82 -13.13
CA VAL A 232 8.17 -4.21 -13.37
C VAL A 232 8.98 -4.79 -14.52
N ALA A 233 9.47 -6.01 -14.36
CA ALA A 233 10.23 -6.75 -15.35
C ALA A 233 9.72 -8.17 -15.51
N ARG A 234 9.89 -8.78 -16.69
CA ARG A 234 9.47 -10.15 -17.00
C ARG A 234 10.63 -10.95 -17.59
N ALA A 235 10.94 -12.09 -16.98
CA ALA A 235 11.94 -13.02 -17.47
C ALA A 235 11.46 -13.71 -18.77
N LEU A 236 12.11 -13.42 -19.89
CA LEU A 236 11.73 -13.96 -21.21
C LEU A 236 12.55 -15.18 -21.63
N ARG A 237 13.87 -15.16 -21.40
CA ARG A 237 14.79 -16.21 -21.84
C ARG A 237 15.91 -16.42 -20.81
N PRO A 238 16.51 -17.62 -20.71
CA PRO A 238 17.65 -17.86 -19.83
C PRO A 238 18.84 -16.98 -20.21
N GLY A 239 19.54 -16.43 -19.23
CA GLY A 239 20.66 -15.52 -19.48
C GLY A 239 20.95 -14.57 -18.33
N ARG A 240 21.75 -13.54 -18.58
CA ARG A 240 22.06 -12.47 -17.63
C ARG A 240 21.62 -11.13 -18.19
N ALA A 241 20.95 -10.32 -17.38
CA ALA A 241 20.52 -8.98 -17.73
C ALA A 241 21.01 -7.98 -16.67
N LEU A 242 21.61 -6.88 -17.10
CA LEU A 242 21.96 -5.77 -16.21
C LEU A 242 20.79 -4.78 -16.16
N VAL A 243 20.06 -4.77 -15.05
CA VAL A 243 19.04 -3.76 -14.75
C VAL A 243 19.74 -2.48 -14.31
N LYS A 244 19.35 -1.36 -14.90
CA LYS A 244 19.84 -0.02 -14.56
C LYS A 244 18.68 0.88 -14.16
N TYR A 245 18.91 1.69 -13.13
CA TYR A 245 18.04 2.77 -12.72
C TYR A 245 18.77 4.10 -12.88
N ALA A 246 18.13 5.07 -13.52
CA ALA A 246 18.65 6.42 -13.72
C ALA A 246 17.62 7.44 -13.21
N LEU A 247 17.96 8.11 -12.11
CA LEU A 247 17.13 9.15 -11.51
C LEU A 247 17.50 10.55 -12.02
N SER A 248 18.79 10.72 -12.30
CA SER A 248 19.43 11.92 -12.84
C SER A 248 20.77 11.52 -13.48
N ASP A 249 21.42 12.44 -14.18
CA ASP A 249 22.79 12.25 -14.67
C ASP A 249 23.79 11.95 -13.54
N THR A 250 23.49 12.40 -12.31
CA THR A 250 24.30 12.23 -11.09
C THR A 250 23.96 10.97 -10.28
N ILE A 251 22.81 10.33 -10.51
CA ILE A 251 22.34 9.16 -9.76
C ILE A 251 21.93 8.06 -10.74
N THR A 252 22.92 7.23 -11.09
CA THR A 252 22.73 5.98 -11.84
C THR A 252 23.20 4.80 -11.00
N THR A 253 22.39 3.76 -10.89
CA THR A 253 22.70 2.52 -10.16
C THR A 253 22.24 1.30 -10.95
N SER A 254 22.77 0.12 -10.63
CA SER A 254 22.50 -1.10 -11.39
C SER A 254 22.63 -2.36 -10.55
N THR A 255 21.83 -3.38 -10.90
CA THR A 255 21.87 -4.74 -10.34
C THR A 255 21.92 -5.77 -11.46
N LEU A 256 22.54 -6.92 -11.19
CA LEU A 256 22.72 -8.01 -12.16
C LEU A 256 21.68 -9.11 -11.89
N VAL A 257 20.79 -9.32 -12.85
CA VAL A 257 19.74 -10.33 -12.81
C VAL A 257 20.22 -11.59 -13.55
N GLN A 258 19.99 -12.76 -12.95
CA GLN A 258 20.24 -14.08 -13.55
C GLN A 258 18.89 -14.75 -13.81
N VAL A 259 18.63 -15.08 -15.08
CA VAL A 259 17.44 -15.84 -15.50
C VAL A 259 17.83 -17.29 -15.80
N PHE A 260 17.07 -18.24 -15.26
CA PHE A 260 17.22 -19.68 -15.42
C PHE A 260 16.06 -20.27 -16.26
N PRO A 261 16.26 -21.40 -16.98
CA PRO A 261 15.18 -22.06 -17.70
C PRO A 261 14.15 -22.67 -16.75
N VAL A 262 12.91 -22.81 -17.23
CA VAL A 262 11.92 -23.68 -16.58
C VAL A 262 12.37 -25.14 -16.75
N GLN A 263 12.37 -25.90 -15.67
CA GLN A 263 12.60 -27.35 -15.65
C GLN A 263 11.35 -28.15 -15.26
N ALA A 264 10.42 -27.55 -14.50
CA ALA A 264 9.16 -28.19 -14.13
C ALA A 264 7.99 -27.18 -14.13
N ILE A 265 6.79 -27.68 -14.43
CA ILE A 265 5.52 -26.96 -14.26
C ILE A 265 4.67 -27.76 -13.26
N VAL A 266 4.30 -27.13 -12.15
CA VAL A 266 3.64 -27.80 -11.01
C VAL A 266 2.28 -27.15 -10.75
N PHE A 267 1.21 -27.95 -10.81
CA PHE A 267 -0.13 -27.50 -10.42
C PHE A 267 -0.29 -27.43 -8.91
N LEU A 268 -0.94 -26.37 -8.42
CA LEU A 268 -1.23 -26.20 -6.99
C LEU A 268 -2.58 -26.83 -6.61
N PRO A 269 -2.75 -27.30 -5.35
CA PRO A 269 -3.97 -28.00 -4.92
C PRO A 269 -5.25 -27.18 -5.10
N LEU A 270 -6.29 -27.82 -5.67
CA LEU A 270 -7.59 -27.18 -5.94
C LEU A 270 -8.52 -27.08 -4.72
N ASN A 271 -8.13 -27.64 -3.58
CA ASN A 271 -8.87 -27.64 -2.31
C ASN A 271 -10.33 -28.12 -2.42
N GLY A 272 -10.54 -29.21 -3.17
CA GLY A 272 -11.85 -29.85 -3.33
C GLY A 272 -12.83 -29.12 -4.27
N ARG A 273 -12.39 -28.08 -4.98
CA ARG A 273 -13.20 -27.39 -5.99
C ARG A 273 -13.25 -28.22 -7.28
N ASN A 274 -14.46 -28.47 -7.77
CA ASN A 274 -14.73 -29.18 -9.02
C ASN A 274 -14.85 -28.19 -10.19
N LEU A 275 -14.51 -28.64 -11.39
CA LEU A 275 -14.74 -27.88 -12.62
C LEU A 275 -16.21 -28.00 -13.04
N THR A 276 -16.80 -26.91 -13.53
CA THR A 276 -18.20 -26.88 -14.02
C THR A 276 -18.31 -26.06 -15.29
N ASN A 277 -19.25 -26.38 -16.17
CA ASN A 277 -19.49 -25.64 -17.41
C ASN A 277 -20.47 -24.47 -17.19
N TRP A 278 -20.23 -23.69 -16.14
CA TRP A 278 -20.95 -22.46 -15.83
C TRP A 278 -20.04 -21.46 -15.10
N GLY A 279 -19.91 -20.25 -15.63
CA GLY A 279 -18.99 -19.24 -15.12
C GLY A 279 -17.54 -19.50 -15.52
N SER A 280 -16.59 -19.19 -14.64
CA SER A 280 -15.15 -19.36 -14.89
C SER A 280 -14.42 -19.99 -13.70
N PHE A 281 -13.30 -20.65 -14.01
CA PHE A 281 -12.54 -21.48 -13.07
C PHE A 281 -11.05 -21.38 -13.37
N SER A 282 -10.21 -21.13 -12.36
CA SER A 282 -8.74 -21.06 -12.53
C SER A 282 -8.03 -22.19 -11.80
N VAL A 283 -7.17 -22.91 -12.51
CA VAL A 283 -6.23 -23.89 -11.96
C VAL A 283 -4.87 -23.20 -11.77
N PRO A 284 -4.47 -22.85 -10.53
CA PRO A 284 -3.18 -22.22 -10.28
C PRO A 284 -2.00 -23.18 -10.50
N LEU A 285 -0.89 -22.64 -10.98
CA LEU A 285 0.35 -23.38 -11.26
C LEU A 285 1.59 -22.51 -11.03
N LEU A 286 2.74 -23.20 -10.87
CA LEU A 286 4.06 -22.61 -10.72
C LEU A 286 4.99 -23.07 -11.84
N LEU A 287 5.84 -22.15 -12.31
CA LEU A 287 7.03 -22.46 -13.13
C LEU A 287 8.25 -22.57 -12.22
N MET A 288 9.02 -23.65 -12.34
CA MET A 288 10.14 -23.95 -11.45
C MET A 288 11.44 -24.27 -12.20
N SER A 289 12.56 -23.77 -11.65
CA SER A 289 13.95 -24.06 -12.02
C SER A 289 14.62 -24.93 -10.95
N GLU A 290 15.75 -25.57 -11.30
CA GLU A 290 16.68 -26.25 -10.37
C GLU A 290 17.15 -25.36 -9.20
N HIS A 291 17.12 -24.04 -9.41
CA HIS A 291 17.57 -23.03 -8.44
C HIS A 291 16.42 -22.48 -7.57
N ASP A 292 15.17 -22.78 -7.93
CA ASP A 292 14.01 -22.42 -7.09
C ASP A 292 13.96 -23.35 -5.86
N SER A 293 13.64 -22.80 -4.69
CA SER A 293 13.44 -23.63 -3.50
C SER A 293 12.14 -24.43 -3.60
N ILE A 294 12.08 -25.56 -2.88
CA ILE A 294 10.85 -26.36 -2.71
C ILE A 294 9.73 -25.53 -2.06
N GLU A 295 10.07 -24.43 -1.40
CA GLU A 295 9.16 -23.48 -0.76
C GLU A 295 8.68 -22.34 -1.69
N LYS A 296 9.05 -22.35 -3.00
CA LYS A 296 8.57 -21.35 -3.97
C LYS A 296 7.05 -21.38 -4.03
N SER A 297 6.43 -20.28 -3.62
CA SER A 297 4.97 -20.13 -3.51
C SER A 297 4.35 -19.25 -4.58
N THR A 298 5.15 -18.49 -5.32
CA THR A 298 4.73 -17.61 -6.43
C THR A 298 5.81 -17.51 -7.51
N ASN A 299 5.44 -17.02 -8.69
CA ASN A 299 6.33 -16.57 -9.76
C ASN A 299 6.46 -15.03 -9.79
N LEU A 300 6.36 -14.38 -8.62
CA LEU A 300 6.40 -12.93 -8.45
C LEU A 300 7.43 -12.52 -7.40
N LEU A 301 8.52 -11.87 -7.83
CA LEU A 301 9.57 -11.39 -6.95
C LEU A 301 9.41 -9.89 -6.68
N ALA A 302 8.78 -9.56 -5.55
CA ALA A 302 8.50 -8.18 -5.15
C ALA A 302 8.94 -7.90 -3.71
N HIS A 303 9.35 -6.66 -3.43
CA HIS A 303 9.56 -6.21 -2.05
C HIS A 303 8.19 -6.08 -1.35
N ASP A 304 8.09 -6.57 -0.12
CA ASP A 304 6.86 -6.60 0.69
C ASP A 304 5.66 -7.28 -0.02
N ASN A 305 5.91 -8.12 -1.03
CA ASN A 305 4.92 -8.73 -1.94
C ASN A 305 4.00 -7.73 -2.70
N HIS A 306 4.38 -6.45 -2.82
CA HIS A 306 3.58 -5.43 -3.51
C HIS A 306 4.20 -5.01 -4.85
N CYS A 307 3.39 -5.01 -5.91
CA CYS A 307 3.75 -4.53 -7.24
C CYS A 307 2.90 -3.30 -7.64
N PRO A 308 3.49 -2.25 -8.23
CA PRO A 308 2.78 -0.98 -8.47
C PRO A 308 1.92 -0.95 -9.76
N SER A 309 2.02 -1.96 -10.63
CA SER A 309 1.40 -1.97 -11.97
C SER A 309 0.52 -3.21 -12.15
N SER A 310 -0.73 -3.02 -12.55
CA SER A 310 -1.62 -4.08 -13.05
C SER A 310 -1.68 -4.12 -14.59
N SER A 311 -1.24 -3.05 -15.26
CA SER A 311 -1.24 -2.93 -16.73
C SER A 311 -0.18 -3.80 -17.41
N PHE A 312 0.87 -4.20 -16.69
CA PHE A 312 1.91 -5.10 -17.20
C PHE A 312 1.59 -6.59 -17.01
N ALA A 313 0.32 -6.95 -16.82
CA ALA A 313 -0.11 -8.34 -16.86
C ALA A 313 0.18 -8.92 -18.26
N PRO A 314 0.93 -10.04 -18.38
CA PRO A 314 1.23 -10.64 -19.67
C PRO A 314 -0.06 -11.10 -20.37
N LEU A 315 -0.24 -10.66 -21.62
CA LEU A 315 -1.26 -11.19 -22.52
C LEU A 315 -1.09 -12.72 -22.68
N PRO A 316 -2.17 -13.50 -22.86
CA PRO A 316 -2.08 -14.97 -22.94
C PRO A 316 -1.02 -15.48 -23.92
N HIS A 317 -0.98 -14.93 -25.14
CA HIS A 317 0.02 -15.27 -26.18
C HIS A 317 1.46 -14.80 -25.89
N GLN A 318 1.73 -14.21 -24.74
CA GLN A 318 3.07 -13.83 -24.26
C GLN A 318 3.53 -14.64 -23.05
N LEU A 319 2.72 -15.61 -22.60
CA LEU A 319 3.07 -16.53 -21.52
C LEU A 319 3.95 -17.67 -22.07
N PRO A 320 4.87 -18.22 -21.26
CA PRO A 320 5.80 -19.25 -21.72
C PRO A 320 5.18 -20.65 -21.80
N PHE A 321 3.85 -20.79 -21.64
CA PHE A 321 3.15 -22.07 -21.68
C PHE A 321 1.71 -21.93 -22.20
N ASP A 322 1.21 -22.99 -22.82
CA ASP A 322 -0.20 -23.21 -23.17
C ASP A 322 -0.85 -24.28 -22.27
N CYS A 323 -2.19 -24.32 -22.26
CA CYS A 323 -2.99 -25.23 -21.44
C CYS A 323 -3.75 -26.25 -22.31
N GLU A 324 -3.31 -27.51 -22.35
CA GLU A 324 -4.02 -28.59 -23.03
C GLU A 324 -5.05 -29.24 -22.09
N ILE A 325 -6.29 -29.39 -22.57
CA ILE A 325 -7.38 -30.04 -21.84
C ILE A 325 -8.00 -31.19 -22.64
N ARG A 326 -8.36 -32.29 -21.97
CA ARG A 326 -9.02 -33.46 -22.59
C ARG A 326 -10.04 -34.08 -21.62
N PHE A 327 -11.08 -34.73 -22.14
CA PHE A 327 -11.91 -35.63 -21.33
C PHE A 327 -11.21 -36.99 -21.13
N ASN A 328 -11.31 -37.54 -19.92
CA ASN A 328 -10.72 -38.84 -19.60
C ASN A 328 -11.48 -40.03 -20.22
N SER A 329 -12.78 -39.87 -20.50
CA SER A 329 -13.57 -40.89 -21.19
C SER A 329 -13.39 -40.78 -22.72
N PRO A 330 -12.92 -41.82 -23.41
CA PRO A 330 -12.67 -41.77 -24.86
C PRO A 330 -13.94 -41.81 -25.73
N MET A 331 -15.13 -41.84 -25.13
CA MET A 331 -16.42 -41.94 -25.83
C MET A 331 -17.38 -40.79 -25.47
N THR A 332 -16.86 -39.61 -25.14
CA THR A 332 -17.69 -38.41 -24.94
C THR A 332 -18.28 -37.91 -26.27
N PRO A 333 -19.62 -37.73 -26.39
CA PRO A 333 -20.27 -37.28 -27.63
C PRO A 333 -20.15 -35.77 -27.88
N VAL A 334 -19.30 -35.07 -27.12
CA VAL A 334 -19.08 -33.62 -27.18
C VAL A 334 -17.57 -33.39 -27.07
N ASP A 335 -17.03 -32.54 -27.94
CA ASP A 335 -15.64 -32.05 -27.85
C ASP A 335 -15.51 -31.10 -26.64
N ILE A 336 -14.45 -31.24 -25.86
CA ILE A 336 -14.18 -30.38 -24.70
C ILE A 336 -14.02 -28.90 -25.09
N HIS A 337 -13.52 -28.62 -26.30
CA HIS A 337 -13.37 -27.27 -26.84
C HIS A 337 -14.71 -26.60 -27.23
N HIS A 338 -15.82 -27.37 -27.28
CA HIS A 338 -17.18 -26.82 -27.37
C HIS A 338 -17.84 -26.59 -26.01
N VAL A 339 -17.19 -26.98 -24.91
CA VAL A 339 -17.66 -26.78 -23.52
C VAL A 339 -16.84 -25.70 -22.82
N PHE A 340 -15.53 -25.66 -23.06
CA PHE A 340 -14.58 -24.77 -22.41
C PHE A 340 -13.66 -24.07 -23.41
N HIS A 341 -13.58 -22.75 -23.29
CA HIS A 341 -12.42 -22.00 -23.73
C HIS A 341 -11.40 -22.01 -22.58
N VAL A 342 -10.12 -22.32 -22.85
CA VAL A 342 -9.07 -22.34 -21.84
C VAL A 342 -7.87 -21.58 -22.35
N GLN A 343 -7.36 -20.67 -21.51
CA GLN A 343 -6.23 -19.80 -21.84
C GLN A 343 -5.25 -19.71 -20.67
N PRO A 344 -3.93 -19.61 -20.92
CA PRO A 344 -2.96 -19.32 -19.88
C PRO A 344 -3.16 -17.88 -19.36
N SER A 345 -2.91 -17.66 -18.07
CA SER A 345 -3.11 -16.38 -17.40
C SER A 345 -2.11 -16.17 -16.27
N PHE A 346 -1.88 -14.92 -15.85
CA PHE A 346 -1.08 -14.56 -14.69
C PHE A 346 -1.79 -13.50 -13.84
N SER A 347 -1.79 -13.67 -12.53
CA SER A 347 -2.34 -12.67 -11.60
C SER A 347 -1.21 -12.03 -10.80
N ILE A 348 -1.00 -10.74 -11.02
CA ILE A 348 -0.04 -9.92 -10.25
C ILE A 348 -0.46 -9.80 -8.76
N GLN A 349 -1.74 -10.03 -8.43
CA GLN A 349 -2.23 -9.97 -7.04
C GLN A 349 -1.86 -11.22 -6.22
N THR A 350 -1.78 -12.39 -6.85
CA THR A 350 -1.39 -13.65 -6.17
C THR A 350 0.02 -14.08 -6.52
N GLY A 351 0.63 -13.48 -7.54
CA GLY A 351 1.91 -13.90 -8.11
C GLY A 351 1.87 -15.26 -8.80
N LEU A 352 0.68 -15.79 -9.12
CA LEU A 352 0.49 -17.12 -9.67
C LEU A 352 0.08 -17.09 -11.14
N TYR A 353 0.58 -18.06 -11.90
CA TYR A 353 -0.02 -18.43 -13.16
C TYR A 353 -1.28 -19.27 -12.93
N SER A 354 -2.20 -19.26 -13.89
CA SER A 354 -3.27 -20.26 -13.94
C SER A 354 -3.71 -20.59 -15.36
N CYS A 355 -4.14 -21.84 -15.57
CA CYS A 355 -5.00 -22.15 -16.70
C CYS A 355 -6.41 -21.66 -16.34
N HIS A 356 -6.89 -20.65 -17.05
CA HIS A 356 -8.21 -20.05 -16.84
C HIS A 356 -9.22 -20.69 -17.80
N PHE A 357 -10.22 -21.35 -17.24
CA PHE A 357 -11.34 -21.97 -17.93
C PHE A 357 -12.52 -21.00 -17.95
N GLU A 358 -13.08 -20.81 -19.13
CA GLU A 358 -14.27 -20.00 -19.39
C GLU A 358 -15.32 -20.92 -20.02
N ALA A 359 -16.48 -21.07 -19.35
CA ALA A 359 -17.53 -21.94 -19.83
C ALA A 359 -18.24 -21.33 -21.05
N LEU A 360 -18.32 -22.09 -22.14
CA LEU A 360 -19.05 -21.67 -23.33
C LEU A 360 -20.56 -21.83 -23.07
N ASN A 361 -21.33 -20.76 -23.27
CA ASN A 361 -22.75 -20.66 -22.89
C ASN A 361 -23.72 -21.61 -23.63
N SER A 362 -23.21 -22.54 -24.45
CA SER A 362 -23.94 -23.58 -25.17
C SER A 362 -24.34 -24.76 -24.27
N LEU A 363 -25.16 -24.51 -23.25
CA LEU A 363 -25.79 -25.56 -22.47
C LEU A 363 -26.69 -26.44 -23.34
N SER A 364 -26.49 -27.76 -23.27
CA SER A 364 -27.23 -28.79 -24.01
C SER A 364 -27.53 -30.00 -23.11
N PRO A 365 -28.52 -30.85 -23.45
CA PRO A 365 -28.79 -32.06 -22.66
C PRO A 365 -27.58 -33.02 -22.66
N ASN A 366 -26.84 -33.10 -23.77
CA ASN A 366 -25.64 -33.95 -23.89
C ASN A 366 -24.51 -33.49 -22.97
N THR A 367 -24.30 -32.17 -22.84
CA THR A 367 -23.31 -31.62 -21.88
C THR A 367 -23.75 -31.78 -20.43
N SER A 368 -25.05 -31.63 -20.13
CA SER A 368 -25.56 -31.67 -18.76
C SER A 368 -25.61 -33.08 -18.14
N VAL A 369 -25.57 -34.12 -18.97
CA VAL A 369 -25.51 -35.53 -18.56
C VAL A 369 -24.08 -36.10 -18.66
N LEU A 370 -23.09 -35.29 -19.05
CA LEU A 370 -21.74 -35.75 -19.37
C LEU A 370 -20.93 -36.21 -18.14
N THR A 371 -20.70 -37.52 -18.03
CA THR A 371 -19.95 -38.15 -16.93
C THR A 371 -18.50 -38.48 -17.32
N SER A 372 -17.63 -37.46 -17.30
CA SER A 372 -16.18 -37.64 -17.44
C SER A 372 -15.41 -36.62 -16.61
N ASN A 373 -14.33 -37.04 -15.96
CA ASN A 373 -13.32 -36.10 -15.45
C ASN A 373 -12.58 -35.44 -16.63
N VAL A 374 -11.92 -34.32 -16.35
CA VAL A 374 -11.04 -33.60 -17.27
C VAL A 374 -9.59 -33.81 -16.86
N THR A 375 -8.72 -34.06 -17.83
CA THR A 375 -7.26 -34.00 -17.67
C THR A 375 -6.77 -32.66 -18.19
N LEU A 376 -5.95 -31.98 -17.38
CA LEU A 376 -5.26 -30.75 -17.74
C LEU A 376 -3.75 -31.00 -17.77
N ARG A 377 -3.08 -30.41 -18.76
CA ARG A 377 -1.62 -30.30 -18.86
C ARG A 377 -1.23 -28.87 -19.21
N ALA A 378 -0.10 -28.42 -18.70
CA ALA A 378 0.58 -27.22 -19.18
C ALA A 378 1.77 -27.65 -20.05
N ILE A 379 1.98 -26.96 -21.18
CA ILE A 379 3.01 -27.29 -22.18
C ILE A 379 3.85 -26.02 -22.44
N SER A 380 5.18 -26.12 -22.34
CA SER A 380 6.15 -25.03 -22.49
C SER A 380 7.31 -25.52 -23.36
N ASP A 381 7.31 -25.15 -24.65
CA ASP A 381 8.19 -25.72 -25.68
C ASP A 381 8.22 -27.26 -25.68
N ASN A 382 9.24 -27.86 -25.04
CA ASN A 382 9.43 -29.31 -24.92
C ASN A 382 9.05 -29.87 -23.54
N LEU A 383 8.72 -29.01 -22.58
CA LEU A 383 8.35 -29.37 -21.22
C LEU A 383 6.84 -29.56 -21.11
N VAL A 384 6.41 -30.67 -20.52
CA VAL A 384 5.00 -30.99 -20.28
C VAL A 384 4.81 -31.26 -18.79
N SER A 385 3.81 -30.65 -18.17
CA SER A 385 3.48 -30.88 -16.76
C SER A 385 3.02 -32.32 -16.50
N GLU A 386 3.07 -32.74 -15.24
CA GLU A 386 2.27 -33.91 -14.82
C GLU A 386 0.78 -33.65 -15.10
N PRO A 387 -0.01 -34.69 -15.47
CA PRO A 387 -1.42 -34.53 -15.82
C PRO A 387 -2.28 -34.37 -14.56
N LEU A 388 -2.90 -33.19 -14.38
CA LEU A 388 -3.87 -32.99 -13.30
C LEU A 388 -5.24 -33.54 -13.72
N VAL A 389 -5.78 -34.47 -12.94
CA VAL A 389 -7.16 -34.97 -13.11
C VAL A 389 -8.10 -34.13 -12.25
N ILE A 390 -9.01 -33.41 -12.90
CA ILE A 390 -9.99 -32.53 -12.25
C ILE A 390 -11.38 -33.19 -12.33
N PRO A 391 -12.09 -33.37 -11.20
CA PRO A 391 -13.49 -33.79 -11.24
C PRO A 391 -14.34 -32.72 -11.92
N PHE A 392 -15.15 -33.12 -12.89
CA PHE A 392 -16.07 -32.24 -13.60
C PHE A 392 -17.51 -32.56 -13.21
N LEU A 393 -18.25 -31.53 -12.77
CA LEU A 393 -19.67 -31.60 -12.48
C LEU A 393 -20.42 -30.77 -13.52
N PRO A 394 -21.13 -31.39 -14.47
CA PRO A 394 -21.88 -30.65 -15.47
C PRO A 394 -23.06 -29.90 -14.84
N SER A 395 -23.22 -28.66 -15.28
CA SER A 395 -24.34 -27.78 -14.97
C SER A 395 -25.62 -28.27 -15.66
N VAL A 396 -26.79 -28.04 -15.05
CA VAL A 396 -28.08 -28.53 -15.55
C VAL A 396 -28.55 -27.77 -16.80
N PHE A 397 -29.33 -28.46 -17.63
CA PHE A 397 -29.97 -27.92 -18.83
C PHE A 397 -31.48 -27.80 -18.63
N LEU A 398 -32.03 -26.64 -19.00
CA LEU A 398 -33.46 -26.36 -19.03
C LEU A 398 -33.88 -26.22 -20.51
N PRO A 399 -34.71 -27.15 -21.03
CA PRO A 399 -35.33 -26.98 -22.35
C PRO A 399 -36.23 -25.74 -22.44
N SER A 400 -36.91 -25.40 -21.34
CA SER A 400 -37.86 -24.29 -21.27
C SER A 400 -37.14 -22.97 -20.96
N LYS A 401 -37.02 -22.09 -21.97
CA LYS A 401 -36.48 -20.73 -21.81
C LYS A 401 -37.47 -19.75 -21.16
N GLU A 402 -38.76 -20.05 -21.26
CA GLU A 402 -39.88 -19.30 -20.67
C GLU A 402 -40.98 -20.30 -20.28
N LEU A 403 -41.86 -19.89 -19.37
CA LEU A 403 -43.02 -20.69 -18.95
C LEU A 403 -44.31 -19.93 -19.26
N LEU A 404 -45.09 -20.45 -20.21
CA LEU A 404 -46.39 -19.90 -20.59
C LEU A 404 -47.49 -20.54 -19.72
N LEU A 405 -48.18 -19.71 -18.93
CA LEU A 405 -49.32 -20.10 -18.11
C LEU A 405 -50.55 -19.26 -18.48
N SER A 406 -51.74 -19.79 -18.24
CA SER A 406 -53.00 -19.16 -18.65
C SER A 406 -54.15 -19.62 -17.76
N ASP A 407 -55.28 -18.92 -17.80
CA ASP A 407 -56.51 -19.22 -17.05
C ASP A 407 -57.01 -20.66 -17.26
N LYS A 408 -56.73 -21.23 -18.44
CA LYS A 408 -57.07 -22.63 -18.80
C LYS A 408 -55.98 -23.66 -18.45
N GLN A 409 -54.79 -23.19 -18.11
CA GLN A 409 -53.62 -24.00 -17.77
C GLN A 409 -52.87 -23.30 -16.64
N SER A 410 -53.39 -23.47 -15.42
CA SER A 410 -52.86 -22.89 -14.18
C SER A 410 -51.57 -23.56 -13.68
N TRP A 411 -51.08 -24.58 -14.38
CA TRP A 411 -49.84 -25.29 -14.05
C TRP A 411 -49.07 -25.75 -15.28
N ILE A 412 -47.75 -25.83 -15.14
CA ILE A 412 -46.82 -26.31 -16.16
C ILE A 412 -45.71 -27.14 -15.50
N MET A 413 -45.14 -28.08 -16.25
CA MET A 413 -43.97 -28.84 -15.81
C MET A 413 -42.70 -28.19 -16.37
N LEU A 414 -41.77 -27.86 -15.48
CA LEU A 414 -40.41 -27.44 -15.81
C LEU A 414 -39.49 -28.67 -15.79
N PRO A 415 -39.07 -29.21 -16.94
CA PRO A 415 -38.03 -30.24 -17.01
C PRO A 415 -36.66 -29.64 -16.68
N VAL A 416 -35.93 -30.29 -15.78
CA VAL A 416 -34.52 -29.99 -15.49
C VAL A 416 -33.68 -31.24 -15.70
N ILE A 417 -32.70 -31.15 -16.59
CA ILE A 417 -31.89 -32.28 -17.05
C ILE A 417 -30.46 -32.14 -16.52
N GLY A 418 -29.89 -33.21 -15.97
CA GLY A 418 -28.53 -33.21 -15.40
C GLY A 418 -28.07 -34.58 -14.92
N ILE A 419 -26.89 -34.66 -14.30
CA ILE A 419 -26.46 -35.89 -13.62
C ILE A 419 -27.14 -36.06 -12.25
N PRO A 420 -27.39 -37.30 -11.78
CA PRO A 420 -28.13 -37.56 -10.53
C PRO A 420 -27.56 -36.85 -9.28
N GLN A 421 -26.23 -36.73 -9.20
CA GLN A 421 -25.52 -36.07 -8.09
C GLN A 421 -25.81 -34.57 -7.98
N VAL A 422 -26.01 -33.89 -9.12
CA VAL A 422 -26.33 -32.46 -9.18
C VAL A 422 -27.83 -32.24 -8.98
N LEU A 423 -28.66 -33.10 -9.57
CA LEU A 423 -30.13 -33.05 -9.44
C LEU A 423 -30.61 -33.32 -8.01
N SER A 424 -29.88 -34.11 -7.21
CA SER A 424 -30.26 -34.37 -5.80
C SER A 424 -30.06 -33.17 -4.85
N HIS A 425 -29.34 -32.14 -5.27
CA HIS A 425 -29.05 -30.94 -4.48
C HIS A 425 -29.71 -29.67 -5.05
N ILE A 426 -30.49 -29.78 -6.13
CA ILE A 426 -31.03 -28.63 -6.84
C ILE A 426 -32.15 -27.95 -6.03
N GLN A 427 -32.22 -26.62 -6.13
CA GLN A 427 -33.20 -25.78 -5.45
C GLN A 427 -33.99 -25.00 -6.50
N VAL A 428 -35.32 -25.08 -6.46
CA VAL A 428 -36.20 -24.35 -7.38
C VAL A 428 -37.21 -23.56 -6.56
N PHE A 429 -37.28 -22.25 -6.80
CA PHE A 429 -38.10 -21.33 -6.01
C PHE A 429 -38.78 -20.27 -6.87
N SER A 430 -39.90 -19.74 -6.36
CA SER A 430 -40.73 -18.73 -7.02
C SER A 430 -40.25 -17.32 -6.65
N SER A 431 -40.36 -16.38 -7.60
CA SER A 431 -40.25 -14.94 -7.31
C SER A 431 -41.33 -14.41 -6.36
N ASN A 432 -42.47 -15.11 -6.22
CA ASN A 432 -43.53 -14.75 -5.28
C ASN A 432 -44.38 -15.97 -4.92
N GLU A 433 -44.13 -16.53 -3.73
CA GLU A 433 -44.80 -17.72 -3.20
C GLU A 433 -46.31 -17.52 -2.95
N LEU A 434 -46.80 -16.28 -2.83
CA LEU A 434 -48.23 -15.97 -2.67
C LEU A 434 -49.01 -16.06 -4.01
N ILE A 435 -48.31 -15.90 -5.13
CA ILE A 435 -48.88 -15.93 -6.49
C ILE A 435 -48.65 -17.28 -7.14
N MET A 436 -47.46 -17.87 -6.93
CA MET A 436 -47.00 -19.06 -7.63
C MET A 436 -46.18 -19.94 -6.70
N SER A 437 -46.52 -21.23 -6.61
CA SER A 437 -45.72 -22.24 -5.92
C SER A 437 -45.01 -23.16 -6.90
N VAL A 438 -43.90 -23.75 -6.45
CA VAL A 438 -43.17 -24.78 -7.19
C VAL A 438 -42.95 -25.99 -6.28
N ALA A 439 -43.16 -27.18 -6.81
CA ALA A 439 -42.92 -28.44 -6.10
C ALA A 439 -42.22 -29.45 -7.02
N GLU A 440 -41.39 -30.33 -6.45
CA GLU A 440 -40.95 -31.51 -7.19
C GLU A 440 -42.15 -32.46 -7.36
N ALA A 441 -42.46 -32.84 -8.60
CA ALA A 441 -43.68 -33.61 -8.90
C ALA A 441 -43.39 -35.00 -9.48
N LYS A 442 -42.32 -35.16 -10.29
CA LYS A 442 -41.91 -36.48 -10.80
C LYS A 442 -40.44 -36.51 -11.22
N ARG A 443 -39.75 -37.62 -10.98
CA ARG A 443 -38.52 -38.00 -11.68
C ARG A 443 -38.86 -39.05 -12.74
N PRO A 444 -39.00 -38.70 -14.03
CA PRO A 444 -39.24 -39.69 -15.08
C PRO A 444 -38.03 -40.60 -15.30
N ASP A 445 -36.82 -40.04 -15.21
CA ASP A 445 -35.54 -40.73 -15.46
C ASP A 445 -34.53 -40.34 -14.37
N ALA A 446 -33.42 -41.08 -14.26
CA ALA A 446 -32.33 -40.74 -13.34
C ALA A 446 -31.67 -39.38 -13.66
N THR A 447 -31.77 -38.92 -14.91
CA THR A 447 -31.14 -37.70 -15.44
C THR A 447 -32.11 -36.52 -15.60
N THR A 448 -33.37 -36.66 -15.18
CA THR A 448 -34.41 -35.64 -15.40
C THR A 448 -35.31 -35.51 -14.17
N VAL A 449 -35.48 -34.30 -13.65
CA VAL A 449 -36.46 -33.97 -12.61
C VAL A 449 -37.50 -33.01 -13.18
N MET A 450 -38.78 -33.26 -12.90
CA MET A 450 -39.91 -32.44 -13.34
C MET A 450 -40.48 -31.68 -12.15
N PHE A 451 -40.28 -30.36 -12.15
CA PHE A 451 -40.87 -29.45 -11.17
C PHE A 451 -42.24 -28.97 -11.69
N GLN A 452 -43.29 -29.10 -10.89
CA GLN A 452 -44.59 -28.54 -11.21
C GLN A 452 -44.66 -27.11 -10.68
N VAL A 453 -44.84 -26.15 -11.59
CA VAL A 453 -45.04 -24.73 -11.30
C VAL A 453 -46.54 -24.47 -11.38
N THR A 454 -47.16 -23.94 -10.32
CA THR A 454 -48.61 -23.69 -10.26
C THR A 454 -48.93 -22.26 -9.84
N ILE A 455 -49.98 -21.67 -10.41
CA ILE A 455 -50.51 -20.37 -9.98
C ILE A 455 -51.53 -20.62 -8.87
N LEU A 456 -51.32 -19.96 -7.72
CA LEU A 456 -52.21 -20.00 -6.57
C LEU A 456 -53.28 -18.91 -6.62
N SER A 457 -52.95 -17.72 -7.12
CA SER A 457 -53.88 -16.59 -7.16
C SER A 457 -53.53 -15.58 -8.25
N LEU A 458 -54.44 -15.35 -9.20
CA LEU A 458 -54.44 -14.18 -10.07
C LEU A 458 -55.26 -13.06 -9.42
N ALA A 459 -54.71 -12.45 -8.37
CA ALA A 459 -55.28 -11.21 -7.84
C ALA A 459 -55.16 -10.09 -8.89
N PRO A 460 -56.23 -9.34 -9.21
CA PRO A 460 -56.18 -8.26 -10.18
C PRO A 460 -55.44 -7.04 -9.60
N THR A 461 -54.11 -7.09 -9.58
CA THR A 461 -53.28 -5.96 -9.15
C THR A 461 -53.39 -4.81 -10.15
N THR A 462 -54.02 -3.73 -9.69
CA THR A 462 -53.92 -2.43 -10.35
C THR A 462 -52.49 -1.91 -10.27
N GLN A 463 -51.99 -1.41 -11.41
CA GLN A 463 -50.62 -0.93 -11.66
C GLN A 463 -49.50 -2.00 -11.77
N GLY A 464 -48.83 -1.98 -12.92
CA GLY A 464 -47.51 -2.59 -13.15
C GLY A 464 -47.53 -4.04 -13.65
N GLU A 465 -46.87 -4.28 -14.79
CA GLU A 465 -46.55 -5.63 -15.27
C GLU A 465 -45.52 -6.28 -14.32
N ARG A 466 -45.99 -7.02 -13.32
CA ARG A 466 -45.13 -7.83 -12.47
C ARG A 466 -44.63 -9.04 -13.24
N GLN A 467 -43.46 -8.90 -13.85
CA GLN A 467 -42.71 -9.99 -14.44
C GLN A 467 -42.44 -11.05 -13.35
N LEU A 468 -43.01 -12.24 -13.54
CA LEU A 468 -42.83 -13.37 -12.63
C LEU A 468 -41.67 -14.23 -13.11
N TYR A 469 -40.92 -14.79 -12.16
CA TYR A 469 -39.78 -15.67 -12.44
C TYR A 469 -39.83 -16.93 -11.57
N VAL A 470 -39.33 -18.03 -12.14
CA VAL A 470 -38.86 -19.20 -11.39
C VAL A 470 -37.33 -19.18 -11.43
N TYR A 471 -36.72 -19.37 -10.27
CA TYR A 471 -35.27 -19.48 -10.11
C TYR A 471 -34.89 -20.96 -9.98
N VAL A 472 -33.88 -21.39 -10.73
CA VAL A 472 -33.28 -22.72 -10.59
C VAL A 472 -31.82 -22.56 -10.19
N TYR A 473 -31.50 -22.96 -8.96
CA TYR A 473 -30.18 -22.84 -8.36
C TYR A 473 -29.56 -24.22 -8.09
N SER A 474 -28.27 -24.37 -8.39
CA SER A 474 -27.50 -25.59 -8.17
C SER A 474 -26.31 -25.30 -7.24
N PRO A 475 -26.42 -25.60 -5.93
CA PRO A 475 -25.35 -25.35 -4.96
C PRO A 475 -24.02 -26.03 -5.30
N LEU A 476 -24.06 -27.19 -5.97
CA LEU A 476 -22.86 -27.95 -6.38
C LEU A 476 -22.16 -27.39 -7.62
N THR A 477 -22.82 -26.52 -8.41
CA THR A 477 -22.23 -25.97 -9.64
C THR A 477 -22.18 -24.45 -9.71
N GLY A 478 -22.73 -23.75 -8.71
CA GLY A 478 -22.88 -22.29 -8.71
C GLY A 478 -23.88 -21.75 -9.73
N GLN A 479 -24.53 -22.63 -10.50
CA GLN A 479 -25.45 -22.26 -11.55
C GLN A 479 -26.74 -21.68 -10.97
N ASN A 480 -27.16 -20.54 -11.53
CA ASN A 480 -28.40 -19.85 -11.19
C ASN A 480 -29.08 -19.40 -12.50
N ILE A 481 -30.23 -19.99 -12.82
CA ILE A 481 -31.02 -19.67 -14.02
C ILE A 481 -32.31 -18.99 -13.60
N THR A 482 -32.61 -17.86 -14.23
CA THR A 482 -33.91 -17.18 -14.17
C THR A 482 -34.77 -17.59 -15.35
N VAL A 483 -35.96 -18.15 -15.07
CA VAL A 483 -36.95 -18.53 -16.09
C VAL A 483 -38.13 -17.56 -15.99
N PRO A 484 -38.37 -16.67 -16.97
CA PRO A 484 -39.54 -15.80 -16.98
C PRO A 484 -40.83 -16.60 -17.13
N VAL A 485 -41.87 -16.18 -16.44
CA VAL A 485 -43.21 -16.77 -16.47
C VAL A 485 -44.20 -15.77 -17.03
N LEU A 486 -44.77 -16.10 -18.19
CA LEU A 486 -45.68 -15.25 -18.95
C LEU A 486 -47.13 -15.67 -18.71
N LEU A 487 -47.94 -14.73 -18.22
CA LEU A 487 -49.37 -14.95 -17.94
C LEU A 487 -50.24 -14.50 -19.12
N ASN A 488 -50.82 -15.45 -19.84
CA ASN A 488 -51.79 -15.18 -20.91
C ASN A 488 -53.22 -15.21 -20.35
N VAL A 489 -53.62 -14.11 -19.73
CA VAL A 489 -54.96 -13.89 -19.17
C VAL A 489 -55.90 -13.35 -20.27
N ARG A 490 -56.98 -14.07 -20.59
CA ARG A 490 -57.88 -13.70 -21.70
C ARG A 490 -59.20 -13.10 -21.22
N GLY A 491 -59.19 -11.77 -21.09
CA GLY A 491 -60.37 -10.96 -20.76
C GLY A 491 -60.53 -10.74 -19.26
N GLY A 492 -61.23 -9.67 -18.91
CA GLY A 492 -61.48 -9.33 -17.51
C GLY A 492 -62.43 -10.31 -16.81
N THR A 493 -62.37 -10.32 -15.48
CA THR A 493 -63.30 -11.02 -14.57
C THR A 493 -63.44 -12.53 -14.80
N ILE A 494 -62.50 -13.31 -14.25
CA ILE A 494 -62.82 -14.66 -13.80
C ILE A 494 -63.56 -14.53 -12.47
N SER A 495 -64.86 -14.85 -12.47
CA SER A 495 -65.60 -15.04 -11.23
C SER A 495 -65.02 -16.24 -10.47
N ALA A 496 -64.50 -16.00 -9.26
CA ALA A 496 -64.14 -17.08 -8.36
C ALA A 496 -65.35 -18.00 -8.11
N PRO A 497 -65.19 -19.33 -8.02
CA PRO A 497 -66.28 -20.21 -7.66
C PRO A 497 -66.78 -19.83 -6.25
N CYS A 498 -68.08 -19.59 -6.11
CA CYS A 498 -68.70 -19.08 -4.88
C CYS A 498 -68.73 -20.12 -3.75
N ILE A 499 -67.56 -20.41 -3.16
CA ILE A 499 -67.48 -21.01 -1.83
C ILE A 499 -67.83 -19.92 -0.81
N VAL A 500 -69.14 -19.77 -0.55
CA VAL A 500 -69.65 -18.92 0.52
C VAL A 500 -69.30 -19.59 1.86
N GLN A 501 -68.08 -19.36 2.35
CA GLN A 501 -67.65 -19.80 3.68
C GLN A 501 -68.41 -18.99 4.75
N PRO A 502 -69.32 -19.58 5.54
CA PRO A 502 -70.09 -18.79 6.52
C PRO A 502 -69.23 -18.30 7.69
N ALA A 503 -68.12 -18.98 7.97
CA ALA A 503 -67.31 -18.81 9.17
C ALA A 503 -66.64 -17.42 9.29
N ALA A 504 -66.21 -16.80 8.17
CA ALA A 504 -65.45 -15.55 8.21
C ALA A 504 -66.27 -14.36 8.76
N ILE A 505 -67.57 -14.34 8.52
CA ILE A 505 -68.48 -13.29 8.99
C ILE A 505 -68.75 -13.46 10.49
N TRP A 506 -68.91 -14.70 10.97
CA TRP A 506 -69.06 -14.98 12.41
C TRP A 506 -67.79 -14.69 13.20
N TYR A 507 -66.62 -15.03 12.67
CA TYR A 507 -65.34 -14.78 13.35
C TYR A 507 -65.05 -13.29 13.52
N THR A 508 -65.27 -12.49 12.47
CA THR A 508 -65.10 -11.03 12.53
C THR A 508 -66.15 -10.34 13.41
N TYR A 509 -67.37 -10.87 13.49
CA TYR A 509 -68.40 -10.37 14.42
C TYR A 509 -68.09 -10.71 15.88
N LEU A 510 -67.54 -11.90 16.16
CA LEU A 510 -67.12 -12.31 17.51
C LEU A 510 -65.87 -11.54 17.99
N GLU A 511 -64.88 -11.32 17.12
CA GLU A 511 -63.75 -10.42 17.38
C GLU A 511 -64.22 -9.00 17.70
N SER A 512 -65.20 -8.47 16.97
CA SER A 512 -65.80 -7.16 17.26
C SER A 512 -66.49 -7.10 18.64
N LEU A 513 -67.18 -8.18 19.04
CA LEU A 513 -67.78 -8.30 20.37
C LEU A 513 -66.72 -8.42 21.49
N TRP A 514 -65.59 -9.09 21.24
CA TRP A 514 -64.46 -9.12 22.18
C TRP A 514 -63.71 -7.78 22.26
N GLY A 515 -63.49 -7.09 21.14
CA GLY A 515 -62.89 -5.76 21.10
C GLY A 515 -63.74 -4.69 21.81
N THR A 516 -65.06 -4.74 21.64
CA THR A 516 -65.98 -3.85 22.37
C THR A 516 -66.08 -4.21 23.86
N ALA A 517 -66.15 -5.50 24.22
CA ALA A 517 -66.15 -5.94 25.62
C ALA A 517 -64.85 -5.55 26.37
N THR A 518 -63.68 -5.76 25.77
CA THR A 518 -62.39 -5.36 26.36
C THR A 518 -62.24 -3.84 26.45
N SER A 519 -62.79 -3.08 25.50
CA SER A 519 -62.88 -1.61 25.58
C SER A 519 -63.75 -1.15 26.76
N LEU A 520 -64.91 -1.77 26.98
CA LEU A 520 -65.78 -1.45 28.12
C LEU A 520 -65.16 -1.85 29.47
N ILE A 521 -64.50 -3.00 29.54
CA ILE A 521 -63.80 -3.47 30.75
C ILE A 521 -62.62 -2.54 31.10
N SER A 522 -61.83 -2.11 30.11
CA SER A 522 -60.71 -1.18 30.35
C SER A 522 -61.20 0.21 30.77
N ILE A 523 -62.28 0.73 30.19
CA ILE A 523 -62.94 1.96 30.66
C ILE A 523 -63.42 1.80 32.12
N PHE A 524 -64.05 0.67 32.46
CA PHE A 524 -64.50 0.41 33.84
C PHE A 524 -63.32 0.34 34.83
N VAL A 525 -62.23 -0.34 34.48
CA VAL A 525 -61.00 -0.40 35.29
C VAL A 525 -60.38 1.00 35.47
N ILE A 526 -60.33 1.82 34.41
CA ILE A 526 -59.86 3.20 34.50
C ILE A 526 -60.74 4.04 35.45
N ILE A 527 -62.06 3.90 35.38
CA ILE A 527 -63.01 4.57 36.29
C ILE A 527 -62.78 4.12 37.74
N VAL A 528 -62.58 2.82 38.00
CA VAL A 528 -62.29 2.30 39.35
C VAL A 528 -60.95 2.81 39.88
N VAL A 529 -59.90 2.86 39.05
CA VAL A 529 -58.58 3.40 39.43
C VAL A 529 -58.65 4.91 39.69
N LEU A 530 -59.38 5.67 38.88
CA LEU A 530 -59.62 7.09 39.10
C LEU A 530 -60.44 7.33 40.38
N TRP A 531 -61.47 6.53 40.66
CA TRP A 531 -62.27 6.63 41.88
C TRP A 531 -61.46 6.30 43.14
N TYR A 532 -60.68 5.22 43.11
CA TYR A 532 -59.82 4.80 44.21
C TYR A 532 -58.70 5.82 44.48
N SER A 533 -58.04 6.31 43.43
CA SER A 533 -57.00 7.35 43.57
C SER A 533 -57.56 8.71 43.98
N ASN A 534 -58.80 9.06 43.61
CA ASN A 534 -59.47 10.25 44.12
C ASN A 534 -59.70 10.13 45.64
N ILE A 535 -60.32 9.03 46.10
CA ILE A 535 -60.52 8.75 47.54
C ILE A 535 -59.19 8.74 48.30
N PHE A 536 -58.14 8.09 47.78
CA PHE A 536 -56.84 7.98 48.43
C PHE A 536 -56.04 9.30 48.46
N ASN A 537 -56.37 10.26 47.59
CA ASN A 537 -55.83 11.63 47.66
C ASN A 537 -56.63 12.51 48.63
N TRP A 538 -57.96 12.37 48.71
CA TRP A 538 -58.77 13.07 49.71
C TRP A 538 -58.41 12.66 51.15
N THR A 539 -58.17 11.38 51.40
CA THR A 539 -57.75 10.91 52.75
C THR A 539 -56.34 11.39 53.15
N ARG A 540 -55.46 11.69 52.17
CA ARG A 540 -54.14 12.28 52.41
C ARG A 540 -54.17 13.79 52.65
N LEU A 541 -55.28 14.47 52.36
CA LEU A 541 -55.44 15.92 52.50
C LEU A 541 -55.99 16.38 53.86
N MET A 542 -56.37 15.45 54.76
CA MET A 542 -57.03 15.77 56.04
C MET A 542 -56.20 15.56 57.32
N TYR A 543 -54.93 15.14 57.24
CA TYR A 543 -54.08 14.97 58.43
C TYR A 543 -52.67 15.60 58.24
N PRO A 544 -52.20 16.44 59.18
CA PRO A 544 -50.93 17.15 59.06
C PRO A 544 -49.71 16.24 59.38
N PRO A 545 -48.54 16.50 58.78
CA PRO A 545 -47.34 15.67 58.99
C PRO A 545 -46.56 16.05 60.27
N PRO A 546 -46.17 15.06 61.10
CA PRO A 546 -45.16 15.25 62.15
C PRO A 546 -43.73 15.13 61.58
N SER A 547 -42.76 15.70 62.29
CA SER A 547 -41.38 15.90 61.83
C SER A 547 -40.36 14.86 62.37
N VAL A 548 -39.41 14.48 61.50
CA VAL A 548 -37.95 14.36 61.74
C VAL A 548 -37.46 14.03 63.17
N TYR A 549 -36.69 12.94 63.33
CA TYR A 549 -35.26 12.95 63.77
C TYR A 549 -34.61 11.54 63.79
N ALA A 550 -33.29 11.50 63.94
CA ALA A 550 -32.41 10.37 63.63
C ALA A 550 -32.19 9.34 64.75
N THR A 551 -31.65 8.15 64.42
CA THR A 551 -30.46 7.50 65.05
C THR A 551 -30.10 6.18 64.32
N SER A 552 -29.16 5.36 64.85
CA SER A 552 -28.23 4.55 64.04
C SER A 552 -27.97 3.09 64.50
N THR A 553 -28.02 2.13 63.55
CA THR A 553 -27.31 0.81 63.54
C THR A 553 -27.67 -0.21 64.66
N PRO A 554 -27.11 -1.45 64.75
CA PRO A 554 -26.29 -2.28 63.82
C PRO A 554 -26.75 -3.76 63.64
N ASN A 555 -25.91 -4.59 62.97
CA ASN A 555 -25.82 -6.08 63.02
C ASN A 555 -26.89 -6.92 62.26
N THR A 556 -26.64 -8.18 61.85
CA THR A 556 -25.56 -9.17 62.17
C THR A 556 -24.85 -9.78 60.94
N THR A 557 -23.70 -10.43 61.17
CA THR A 557 -23.04 -11.41 60.26
C THR A 557 -22.81 -12.74 61.01
N PRO A 558 -22.29 -13.80 60.36
CA PRO A 558 -20.93 -14.22 60.77
C PRO A 558 -20.02 -14.87 59.68
N ILE A 559 -18.69 -14.70 59.84
CA ILE A 559 -17.58 -15.72 59.78
C ILE A 559 -17.62 -16.75 58.62
N TYR A 560 -16.61 -17.01 57.76
CA TYR A 560 -15.16 -16.66 57.54
C TYR A 560 -14.76 -17.35 56.19
N ARG A 561 -13.56 -17.42 55.56
CA ARG A 561 -12.15 -16.89 55.53
C ARG A 561 -11.56 -17.39 54.17
N ASN A 562 -10.38 -17.07 53.61
CA ASN A 562 -9.21 -16.18 53.88
C ASN A 562 -8.46 -15.93 52.53
N GLY A 563 -7.44 -15.04 52.49
CA GLY A 563 -6.35 -15.11 51.49
C GLY A 563 -6.31 -14.02 50.40
N SER A 564 -5.13 -13.41 50.23
CA SER A 564 -4.75 -12.38 49.23
C SER A 564 -3.37 -12.77 48.63
N PRO A 565 -2.73 -12.08 47.65
CA PRO A 565 -3.01 -10.71 47.18
C PRO A 565 -2.94 -10.42 45.66
N GLN A 566 -3.62 -9.32 45.30
CA GLN A 566 -3.26 -8.24 44.35
C GLN A 566 -2.48 -8.54 43.04
N LEU A 567 -3.00 -7.96 41.95
CA LEU A 567 -2.29 -6.87 41.28
C LEU A 567 -3.29 -5.74 40.94
N SER A 568 -2.83 -4.49 40.92
CA SER A 568 -3.67 -3.30 40.75
C SER A 568 -3.50 -2.67 39.36
N GLU A 569 -4.61 -2.28 38.72
CA GLU A 569 -4.55 -1.40 37.54
C GLU A 569 -4.03 -0.01 37.92
N HIS A 570 -3.15 0.54 37.09
CA HIS A 570 -2.86 1.97 37.07
C HIS A 570 -2.79 2.44 35.61
N ARG A 571 -3.65 3.40 35.25
CA ARG A 571 -3.73 3.91 33.88
C ARG A 571 -2.50 4.75 33.57
N SER A 572 -1.80 4.40 32.49
CA SER A 572 -0.61 5.10 32.02
C SER A 572 -0.95 6.45 31.36
N PHE A 573 -0.01 7.39 31.45
CA PHE A 573 -0.14 8.74 30.92
C PHE A 573 0.10 8.80 29.41
N LEU A 574 -0.44 9.84 28.76
CA LEU A 574 -0.17 10.17 27.36
C LEU A 574 1.33 10.40 27.12
N TYR A 575 1.95 9.57 26.28
CA TYR A 575 3.32 9.81 25.84
C TYR A 575 3.33 10.71 24.60
N ARG A 576 3.81 11.94 24.76
CA ARG A 576 4.05 12.90 23.68
C ARG A 576 5.56 13.05 23.53
N GLN A 577 6.12 12.60 22.41
CA GLN A 577 7.49 12.94 22.03
C GLN A 577 7.59 13.44 20.58
N PRO A 578 8.59 14.27 20.27
CA PRO A 578 8.65 15.04 19.03
C PRO A 578 9.41 14.29 17.92
N PHE A 579 9.20 14.71 16.68
CA PHE A 579 10.25 15.36 15.89
C PHE A 579 9.58 16.27 14.85
N SER A 580 9.97 17.54 14.84
CA SER A 580 9.51 18.58 13.90
C SER A 580 10.68 18.94 12.99
N ASP A 581 10.42 19.61 11.87
CA ASP A 581 11.47 20.07 10.94
C ASP A 581 12.52 20.97 11.63
N THR A 582 13.70 20.40 11.92
CA THR A 582 14.92 21.12 12.31
C THR A 582 16.14 20.42 11.70
N GLU A 583 17.18 21.20 11.39
CA GLU A 583 18.39 20.75 10.71
C GLU A 583 19.17 19.68 11.52
N PRO A 584 19.96 18.80 10.86
CA PRO A 584 20.59 17.66 11.53
C PRO A 584 21.74 18.08 12.46
N VAL A 585 21.50 18.00 13.77
CA VAL A 585 22.54 18.12 14.80
C VAL A 585 23.43 16.88 14.77
N TYR A 586 24.75 17.08 14.81
CA TYR A 586 25.75 16.01 14.69
C TYR A 586 26.26 15.55 16.06
N GLY A 587 26.30 14.22 16.28
CA GLY A 587 27.01 13.59 17.41
C GLY A 587 26.18 13.18 18.63
N ASP A 588 25.26 12.22 18.47
CA ASP A 588 24.65 11.50 19.61
C ASP A 588 25.55 10.30 20.06
N PRO A 589 26.10 10.29 21.28
CA PRO A 589 27.12 9.33 21.71
C PRO A 589 26.54 8.08 22.42
N ASN A 590 25.60 7.38 21.79
CA ASN A 590 25.04 6.13 22.33
C ASN A 590 26.01 4.94 22.22
N LEU A 591 26.99 4.89 23.13
CA LEU A 591 27.98 3.81 23.28
C LEU A 591 27.35 2.54 23.88
N SER A 592 27.11 1.53 23.05
CA SER A 592 26.67 0.20 23.49
C SER A 592 27.80 -0.56 24.22
N HIS A 593 27.69 -0.72 25.53
CA HIS A 593 28.60 -1.58 26.30
C HIS A 593 28.37 -3.07 25.98
N SER A 594 29.46 -3.78 25.65
CA SER A 594 29.46 -5.25 25.58
C SER A 594 29.59 -5.86 26.99
N PRO A 595 28.79 -6.88 27.35
CA PRO A 595 28.89 -7.55 28.64
C PRO A 595 29.84 -8.76 28.59
N GLU A 596 31.00 -8.66 29.23
CA GLU A 596 31.83 -9.84 29.56
C GLU A 596 32.50 -9.69 30.93
N VAL A 597 33.04 -10.80 31.46
CA VAL A 597 33.59 -11.01 32.83
C VAL A 597 32.55 -11.34 33.93
N THR A 598 32.26 -12.64 34.07
CA THR A 598 31.86 -13.22 35.37
C THR A 598 32.38 -14.66 35.53
N ARG A 599 33.69 -14.88 35.78
CA ARG A 599 34.19 -16.23 36.10
C ARG A 599 35.51 -16.28 36.92
N ARG A 600 35.38 -16.63 38.21
CA ARG A 600 36.45 -17.10 39.12
C ARG A 600 37.50 -16.01 39.47
N THR A 601 38.21 -16.06 40.59
CA THR A 601 38.63 -17.22 41.42
C THR A 601 38.20 -17.18 42.89
N ARG A 602 38.35 -18.34 43.55
CA ARG A 602 38.38 -18.48 45.02
C ARG A 602 39.42 -19.56 45.33
N ARG A 603 40.58 -19.12 45.82
CA ARG A 603 41.91 -19.76 45.59
C ARG A 603 42.35 -19.65 44.14
#